data_AF-A0A7Y3BDB8-F1
#
_entry.id   AF-A0A7Y3BDB8-F1
#
_cell.length_a   1.000
_cell.length_b   1.000
_cell.length_c   1.000
_cell.angle_alpha   90.00
_cell.angle_beta   90.00
_cell.angle_gamma   90.00
#
_symmetry.space_group_name_H-M   'P 1'
#
loop_
_entity.id
_entity.type
_entity.pdbx_description
1 polymer ?
#
loop_
_entity_poly.entity_id
_entity_poly.type
_entity_poly.pdbx_seq_one_letter_code
_entity_poly.pdbx_strand_id
1 'polypeptide(L)' 'MPLIGALILFMIYAVNVGLGAASNSAFMSDVSEMLVLVGVAILFVIAVLKKEADAKEKRVE' A
#
# COMPACT_ATOMS: atom_id res chain seq x y z
N MET A 1 2.40 -12.20 3.12
CA MET A 1 1.45 -11.78 2.06
C MET A 1 1.58 -10.28 1.85
N PRO A 2 2.40 -9.82 0.88
CA PRO A 2 2.69 -8.39 0.67
C PRO A 2 1.43 -7.52 0.49
N LEU A 3 0.35 -8.08 -0.06
CA LEU A 3 -0.95 -7.39 -0.20
C LEU A 3 -1.59 -6.99 1.13
N ILE A 4 -1.43 -7.78 2.20
CA ILE A 4 -1.98 -7.43 3.52
C ILE A 4 -1.25 -6.20 4.07
N GLY A 5 0.07 -6.14 3.90
CA GLY A 5 0.86 -4.96 4.29
C GLY A 5 0.47 -3.72 3.48
N ALA A 6 0.30 -3.87 2.17
CA ALA A 6 -0.15 -2.78 1.29
C ALA A 6 -1.53 -2.25 1.73
N LEU A 7 -2.46 -3.15 2.07
CA LEU A 7 -3.80 -2.79 2.54
C LEU A 7 -3.74 -2.03 3.87
N ILE A 8 -2.94 -2.48 4.83
CA ILE A 8 -2.78 -1.81 6.13
C ILE A 8 -2.24 -0.39 5.94
N LEU A 9 -1.16 -0.24 5.16
CA LEU A 9 -0.57 1.08 4.89
C LEU A 9 -1.55 2.00 4.15
N PHE A 10 -2.32 1.46 3.20
CA PHE A 10 -3.34 2.21 2.50
C PHE A 10 -4.46 2.67 3.44
N MET A 11 -4.89 1.83 4.38
CA MET A 11 -5.89 2.20 5.38
C MET A 11 -5.38 3.29 6.32
N ILE A 12 -4.11 3.25 6.73
CA ILE A 12 -3.48 4.30 7.55
C ILE A 12 -3.53 5.64 6.79
N TYR A 13 -3.13 5.64 5.51
CA TYR A 13 -3.22 6.81 4.64
C TYR A 13 -4.66 7.32 4.52
N ALA A 14 -5.61 6.44 4.19
CA ALA A 14 -7.01 6.81 3.98
C ALA A 14 -7.65 7.42 5.24
N VAL A 15 -7.34 6.88 6.42
CA VAL A 15 -7.80 7.43 7.70
C VAL A 15 -7.16 8.80 7.95
N ASN A 16 -5.86 8.99 7.74
CA ASN A 16 -5.22 10.29 7.95
C ASN A 16 -5.81 11.37 7.05
N VAL A 17 -5.94 11.09 5.75
CA VAL A 17 -6.55 12.01 4.78
C VAL A 17 -8.01 12.29 5.11
N GLY A 18 -8.77 11.26 5.50
CA GLY A 18 -10.16 11.42 5.91
C GLY A 18 -10.32 12.32 7.14
N LEU A 19 -9.46 12.17 8.15
CA LEU A 19 -9.43 13.02 9.34
C LEU A 19 -8.99 14.45 9.02
N GLY A 20 -8.00 14.61 8.13
CA GLY A 20 -7.58 15.92 7.63
C GLY A 20 -8.73 16.65 6.92
N ALA A 21 -9.43 15.95 6.02
CA ALA A 21 -10.52 16.53 5.24
C ALA A 21 -11.78 16.83 6.09
N ALA A 22 -12.10 15.98 7.07
CA ALA A 22 -13.34 16.11 7.85
C ALA A 22 -13.21 17.07 9.04
N SER A 23 -12.08 17.06 9.75
CA SER A 23 -11.92 17.76 11.03
C SER A 23 -10.65 18.60 11.11
N ASN A 24 -9.91 18.76 10.01
CA ASN A 24 -8.59 19.43 9.98
C ASN A 24 -7.64 18.86 11.04
N SER A 25 -7.76 17.56 11.33
CA SER A 25 -7.06 16.87 12.42
C SER A 25 -6.14 15.77 11.90
N ALA A 26 -5.54 15.97 10.73
CA ALA A 26 -4.51 15.09 10.21
C ALA A 26 -3.32 15.04 11.19
N PHE A 27 -2.80 13.83 11.44
CA PHE A 27 -1.66 13.63 12.31
C PHE A 27 -0.35 13.46 11.53
N MET A 28 -0.42 13.06 10.26
CA MET A 28 0.70 13.01 9.31
C MET A 28 0.82 14.31 8.53
N SER A 29 2.05 14.69 8.17
CA SER A 29 2.32 15.78 7.21
C SER A 29 2.28 15.27 5.78
N ASP A 30 2.05 16.16 4.81
CA ASP A 30 1.95 15.83 3.38
C ASP A 30 3.11 14.97 2.88
N VAL A 31 4.34 15.26 3.30
CA VAL A 31 5.53 14.47 2.90
C VAL A 31 5.45 13.04 3.42
N SER A 32 5.03 12.86 4.67
CA SER A 32 4.90 11.53 5.25
C SER A 32 3.75 10.73 4.65
N GLU A 33 2.64 11.36 4.28
CA GLU A 33 1.56 10.71 3.53
C GLU A 33 2.05 10.18 2.17
N MET A 34 2.83 10.99 1.44
CA MET A 34 3.41 10.58 0.16
C MET A 34 4.37 9.39 0.32
N LEU A 35 5.18 9.37 1.38
CA LEU A 35 6.07 8.23 1.67
C LEU A 35 5.29 6.95 1.98
N VAL A 36 4.15 7.05 2.67
CA VAL A 36 3.27 5.89 2.91
C VAL A 36 2.72 5.34 1.59
N LEU A 37 2.26 6.19 0.68
CA LEU A 37 1.79 5.76 -0.64
C LEU A 37 2.91 5.11 -1.47
N VAL A 38 4.15 5.59 -1.37
CA VAL A 38 5.31 4.93 -2.00
C VAL A 38 5.50 3.51 -1.42
N GLY A 39 5.38 3.36 -0.10
CA GLY A 39 5.42 2.04 0.56
C GLY A 39 4.30 1.10 0.07
N VAL A 40 3.07 1.61 -0.06
CA VAL A 40 1.94 0.88 -0.64
C VAL A 40 2.26 0.41 -2.06
N ALA A 41 2.79 1.30 -2.90
CA ALA A 41 3.14 0.98 -4.29
C ALA A 41 4.21 -0.10 -4.37
N ILE A 42 5.28 -0.02 -3.57
CA ILE A 42 6.34 -1.04 -3.52
C ILE A 42 5.77 -2.40 -3.12
N LEU A 43 4.97 -2.47 -2.05
CA LEU A 43 4.36 -3.72 -1.61
C LEU A 43 3.43 -4.32 -2.65
N PHE A 44 2.69 -3.46 -3.37
CA PHE A 44 1.84 -3.89 -4.47
C PHE A 44 2.64 -4.47 -5.63
N VAL A 45 3.73 -3.82 -6.05
CA VAL A 45 4.64 -4.34 -7.08
C VAL A 45 5.24 -5.68 -6.66
N ILE A 46 5.72 -5.81 -5.42
CA ILE A 46 6.24 -7.08 -4.90
C ILE A 46 5.15 -8.16 -4.96
N ALA A 47 3.92 -7.85 -4.58
CA ALA A 47 2.81 -8.80 -4.65
C ALA A 47 2.53 -9.28 -6.08
N VAL A 48 2.51 -8.37 -7.04
CA VAL A 48 2.27 -8.68 -8.46
C VAL A 48 3.40 -9.56 -8.99
N LEU A 49 4.66 -9.19 -8.79
CA LEU A 49 5.81 -9.97 -9.25
C LEU A 49 5.83 -11.38 -8.67
N LYS A 50 5.49 -11.55 -7.39
CA LYS A 50 5.36 -12.88 -6.78
C LYS A 50 4.25 -13.70 -7.43
N LYS A 51 3.08 -13.09 -7.65
CA LYS A 51 1.95 -13.76 -8.31
C LYS A 51 2.26 -14.13 -9.75
N GLU A 52 3.01 -13.31 -10.48
CA GLU A 52 3.47 -13.61 -11.84
C GLU A 52 4.49 -14.76 -11.86
N ALA A 53 5.43 -14.79 -10.91
CA ALA A 53 6.40 -15.87 -10.77
C ALA A 53 5.70 -17.22 -10.47
N ASP A 54 4.78 -17.23 -9.50
CA ASP A 54 4.00 -18.42 -9.13
C ASP A 54 3.14 -18.93 -10.31
N ALA A 55 2.61 -18.02 -11.14
CA ALA A 55 1.84 -18.38 -12.33
C ALA A 55 2.72 -18.95 -13.45
N LYS A 56 3.96 -18.48 -13.57
CA LYS A 56 4.93 -18.97 -14.55
C LYS A 56 5.41 -20.39 -14.20
N GLU A 57 5.70 -20.63 -12.92
CA GLU A 57 6.15 -21.95 -12.43
C GLU A 57 5.10 -23.04 -12.74
N LYS A 58 3.83 -22.77 -12.42
CA LYS A 58 2.69 -23.68 -12.68
C LYS A 58 2.43 -23.98 -14.16
N ARG A 59 3.02 -23.24 -15.09
CA ARG A 59 2.86 -23.44 -16.54
C ARG A 59 3.94 -24.34 -17.13
N VAL A 60 5.04 -24.56 -16.40
CA VAL A 60 6.20 -25.35 -16.85
C VAL A 60 6.16 -26.79 -16.31
N GLU A 61 5.45 -27.03 -15.19
CA GLU A 61 5.04 -28.38 -14.75
C GLU A 61 3.89 -28.94 -15.60
#